data_AF-A0A562R5H2-F1
#
_entry.id   AF-A0A562R5H2-F1
#
_cell.length_a   1.000
_cell.length_b   1.000
_cell.length_c   1.000
_cell.angle_alpha   90.00
_cell.angle_beta   90.00
_cell.angle_gamma   90.00
#
_symmetry.space_group_name_H-M   'P 1'
#
loop_
_entity.id
_entity.type
_entity.pdbx_description
1 polymer ?
#
loop_
_entity_poly.entity_id
_entity_poly.type
_entity_poly.pdbx_seq_one_letter_code
_entity_poly.pdbx_strand_id
1 'polypeptide(L)'
;MVKGLAAAAAILMTAMAVGTMTAPLAHAAPAGDGASPRTATPDEQSSFFDWYNATHQQTTSLLRPQFTVKKEGGRKGKRLVTAIVDGPAVRAVLPLCRQPRTLFDLDPRAPKAARWTERTPAQTLVWIEHQRQCGAQPDTPILLHAPLAEMDMLMLLQQHPTVLGNARLLMAGNSACAPSRSRGYRLTGLDRAKDGLPVLVFENDIAGEARVSVRRSRNELQPWAVVCAPPR
;
A
#
# COMPACT_ATOMS: atom_id res chain seq x y z
N MET A 1 33.46 34.33 -33.85
CA MET A 1 33.37 34.05 -35.30
C MET A 1 32.19 33.10 -35.49
N VAL A 2 30.94 33.57 -35.57
CA VAL A 2 30.20 34.15 -36.72
C VAL A 2 30.13 33.24 -37.95
N LYS A 3 28.88 33.02 -38.41
CA LYS A 3 28.35 32.44 -39.68
C LYS A 3 27.75 31.04 -39.51
N GLY A 4 26.52 30.74 -39.95
CA GLY A 4 25.49 31.47 -40.71
C GLY A 4 24.19 30.64 -40.67
N LEU A 5 22.99 31.26 -40.65
CA LEU A 5 22.08 31.43 -41.80
C LEU A 5 21.94 30.18 -42.69
N ALA A 6 20.78 29.75 -43.17
CA ALA A 6 19.37 30.11 -43.08
C ALA A 6 18.65 29.09 -43.99
N ALA A 7 17.36 28.83 -43.81
CA ALA A 7 16.42 28.59 -44.93
C ALA A 7 14.99 28.46 -44.42
N ALA A 8 14.16 29.40 -44.87
CA ALA A 8 12.71 29.37 -44.80
C ALA A 8 12.14 28.51 -45.93
N ALA A 9 10.96 27.94 -45.73
CA ALA A 9 10.05 27.60 -46.83
C ALA A 9 8.61 27.70 -46.33
N ALA A 10 7.90 28.69 -46.84
CA ALA A 10 6.46 28.85 -46.75
C ALA A 10 5.78 28.02 -47.85
N ILE A 11 4.62 27.43 -47.57
CA ILE A 11 3.66 27.02 -48.60
C ILE A 11 2.26 27.49 -48.18
N LEU A 12 1.63 28.19 -49.12
CA LEU A 12 0.30 28.81 -49.13
C LEU A 12 -0.83 27.78 -49.37
N MET A 13 -2.03 28.12 -48.85
CA MET A 13 -3.41 27.93 -49.37
C MET A 13 -3.84 26.54 -49.88
N THR A 14 -5.03 26.03 -49.53
CA THR A 14 -6.33 26.29 -50.21
C THR A 14 -7.41 25.50 -49.42
N ALA A 15 -8.39 26.15 -48.77
CA ALA A 15 -9.79 26.38 -49.16
C ALA A 15 -10.76 25.16 -49.22
N MET A 16 -11.89 25.35 -48.51
CA MET A 16 -13.25 24.76 -48.67
C MET A 16 -13.49 23.27 -48.38
N ALA A 17 -14.33 23.01 -47.36
CA ALA A 17 -15.69 22.49 -47.57
C ALA A 17 -16.48 22.50 -46.25
N VAL A 18 -17.60 23.24 -46.26
CA VAL A 18 -18.64 23.21 -45.23
C VAL A 18 -19.42 21.90 -45.41
N GLY A 19 -19.40 21.06 -44.37
CA GLY A 19 -20.22 19.86 -44.28
C GLY A 19 -20.81 19.76 -42.88
N THR A 20 -21.93 20.45 -42.65
CA THR A 20 -22.74 20.30 -41.43
C THR A 20 -23.50 18.98 -41.50
N MET A 21 -22.87 17.91 -41.00
CA MET A 21 -23.59 16.69 -40.62
C MET A 21 -24.13 16.86 -39.20
N THR A 22 -25.43 17.13 -39.10
CA THR A 22 -26.21 17.03 -37.86
C THR A 22 -26.30 15.57 -37.44
N ALA A 23 -25.33 15.12 -36.63
CA ALA A 23 -25.40 13.85 -35.93
C ALA A 23 -26.50 13.90 -34.83
N PRO A 24 -27.32 12.85 -34.66
CA PRO A 24 -28.26 12.79 -33.57
C PRO A 24 -27.51 12.80 -32.24
N LEU A 25 -27.92 13.70 -31.34
CA LEU A 25 -27.56 13.71 -29.92
C LEU A 25 -28.07 12.41 -29.28
N ALA A 26 -27.28 11.34 -29.40
CA ALA A 26 -27.33 10.25 -28.45
C ALA A 26 -26.97 10.86 -27.09
N HIS A 27 -27.97 11.02 -26.23
CA HIS A 27 -27.76 11.23 -24.80
C HIS A 27 -26.98 10.03 -24.27
N ALA A 28 -25.65 10.13 -24.32
CA ALA A 28 -24.77 9.35 -23.49
C ALA A 28 -25.15 9.70 -22.05
N ALA A 29 -25.96 8.84 -21.43
CA ALA A 29 -26.05 8.79 -19.98
C ALA A 29 -24.63 8.79 -19.41
N PRO A 30 -24.33 9.53 -18.33
CA PRO A 30 -23.04 9.41 -17.67
C PRO A 30 -22.92 7.99 -17.10
N ALA A 31 -22.40 7.07 -17.91
CA ALA A 31 -21.72 5.87 -17.45
C ALA A 31 -20.41 6.36 -16.86
N GLY A 32 -20.37 6.56 -15.54
CA GLY A 32 -19.22 7.23 -14.96
C GLY A 32 -19.15 7.33 -13.44
N ASP A 33 -19.86 6.50 -12.66
CA ASP A 33 -19.45 6.30 -11.25
C ASP A 33 -18.27 5.32 -11.20
N GLY A 34 -17.19 5.74 -11.85
CA GLY A 34 -15.85 5.29 -11.54
C GLY A 34 -15.61 5.61 -10.07
N ALA A 35 -15.49 4.55 -9.27
CA ALA A 35 -15.33 4.60 -7.84
C ALA A 35 -14.11 5.45 -7.47
N SER A 36 -14.33 6.74 -7.25
CA SER A 36 -13.30 7.62 -6.72
C SER A 36 -13.02 7.23 -5.27
N PRO A 37 -11.75 6.97 -4.90
CA PRO A 37 -11.38 6.85 -3.50
C PRO A 37 -11.77 8.15 -2.79
N ARG A 38 -12.72 8.06 -1.86
CA ARG A 38 -13.19 9.22 -1.10
C ARG A 38 -12.29 9.41 0.11
N THR A 39 -11.92 10.65 0.41
CA THR A 39 -11.34 11.01 1.71
C THR A 39 -12.41 10.99 2.81
N ALA A 40 -12.02 10.86 4.09
CA ALA A 40 -12.94 11.01 5.22
C ALA A 40 -13.54 12.43 5.26
N THR A 41 -14.81 12.56 5.66
CA THR A 41 -15.47 13.88 5.78
C THR A 41 -14.92 14.68 6.96
N PRO A 42 -15.08 16.01 6.96
CA PRO A 42 -14.74 16.83 8.14
C PRO A 42 -15.45 16.37 9.43
N ASP A 43 -16.71 15.92 9.33
CA ASP A 43 -17.47 15.40 10.47
C ASP A 43 -16.89 14.08 11.00
N GLU A 44 -16.47 13.18 10.10
CA GLU A 44 -15.81 11.92 10.49
C GLU A 44 -14.48 12.22 11.18
N GLN A 45 -13.67 13.12 10.61
CA GLN A 45 -12.38 13.52 11.17
C GLN A 45 -12.54 14.17 12.55
N SER A 46 -13.44 15.15 12.69
CA SER A 46 -13.71 15.80 13.98
C SER A 46 -14.24 14.82 15.02
N SER A 47 -15.12 13.89 14.62
CA SER A 47 -15.60 12.84 15.53
C SER A 47 -14.48 11.94 16.06
N PHE A 48 -13.45 11.67 15.25
CA PHE A 48 -12.27 10.92 15.67
C PHE A 48 -11.46 11.71 16.68
N PHE A 49 -11.15 12.98 16.41
CA PHE A 49 -10.39 13.82 17.32
C PHE A 49 -11.09 13.97 18.69
N ASP A 50 -12.40 14.25 18.69
CA ASP A 50 -13.21 14.32 19.91
C ASP A 50 -13.10 13.03 20.74
N TRP A 51 -13.32 11.89 20.10
CA TRP A 51 -13.29 10.59 20.75
C TRP A 51 -11.88 10.20 21.24
N TYR A 52 -10.87 10.42 20.40
CA TYR A 52 -9.49 10.05 20.69
C TYR A 52 -8.95 10.85 21.87
N ASN A 53 -9.16 12.17 21.87
CA ASN A 53 -8.73 13.05 22.96
C ASN A 53 -9.44 12.74 24.28
N ALA A 54 -10.72 12.37 24.23
CA ALA A 54 -11.47 11.97 25.41
C ALA A 54 -10.95 10.65 26.02
N THR A 55 -10.51 9.70 25.17
CA THR A 55 -10.11 8.35 25.57
C THR A 55 -8.61 8.24 25.91
N HIS A 56 -7.75 9.03 25.26
CA HIS A 56 -6.28 8.93 25.35
C HIS A 56 -5.64 10.18 25.99
N GLN A 57 -6.22 10.65 27.10
CA GLN A 57 -5.83 11.90 27.79
C GLN A 57 -4.35 11.96 28.23
N GLN A 58 -3.64 10.82 28.25
CA GLN A 58 -2.24 10.73 28.69
C GLN A 58 -1.22 10.75 27.53
N THR A 59 -1.64 10.60 26.28
CA THR A 59 -0.71 10.68 25.13
C THR A 59 -0.52 12.13 24.70
N THR A 60 0.67 12.66 24.98
CA THR A 60 1.07 14.02 24.60
C THR A 60 1.29 14.06 23.08
N SER A 61 0.48 14.87 22.39
CA SER A 61 0.55 15.19 20.96
C SER A 61 0.28 14.02 20.01
N LEU A 62 -0.91 14.01 19.41
CA LEU A 62 -1.21 13.24 18.21
C LEU A 62 -0.19 13.58 17.10
N LEU A 63 0.57 12.59 16.66
CA LEU A 63 1.07 12.57 15.29
C LEU A 63 -0.17 12.54 14.39
N ARG A 64 -0.25 13.49 13.45
CA ARG A 64 -1.43 13.78 12.63
C ARG A 64 -2.07 12.48 12.08
N PRO A 65 -3.29 12.12 12.50
CA PRO A 65 -3.92 10.88 12.05
C PRO A 65 -4.17 10.89 10.55
N GLN A 66 -4.00 9.75 9.91
CA GLN A 66 -4.31 9.54 8.51
C GLN A 66 -5.64 8.79 8.39
N PHE A 67 -6.47 9.15 7.40
CA PHE A 67 -7.78 8.53 7.22
C PHE A 67 -7.84 7.79 5.90
N THR A 68 -8.36 6.56 5.95
CA THR A 68 -8.63 5.75 4.77
C THR A 68 -10.08 5.34 4.75
N VAL A 69 -10.73 5.41 3.57
CA VAL A 69 -12.12 4.98 3.39
C VAL A 69 -12.15 3.85 2.39
N LYS A 70 -12.59 2.67 2.82
CA LYS A 70 -12.73 1.47 1.98
C LYS A 70 -14.20 1.10 1.83
N LYS A 71 -14.58 0.52 0.69
CA LYS A 71 -15.90 -0.11 0.51
C LYS A 71 -15.79 -1.59 0.86
N GLU A 72 -16.56 -2.04 1.82
CA GLU A 72 -16.65 -3.42 2.27
C GLU A 72 -17.79 -4.13 1.53
N GLY A 73 -17.49 -5.15 0.70
CA GLY A 73 -18.50 -5.94 -0.02
C GLY A 73 -18.81 -5.45 -1.45
N GLY A 74 -17.86 -4.83 -2.13
CA GLY A 74 -17.98 -4.44 -3.55
C GLY A 74 -18.84 -3.18 -3.79
N ARG A 75 -19.47 -3.08 -4.97
CA ARG A 75 -20.14 -1.83 -5.42
C ARG A 75 -21.28 -1.35 -4.52
N LYS A 76 -21.99 -2.26 -3.84
CA LYS A 76 -23.09 -1.98 -2.90
C LYS A 76 -22.64 -2.08 -1.44
N GLY A 77 -21.34 -2.18 -1.21
CA GLY A 77 -20.74 -2.38 0.09
C GLY A 77 -20.90 -1.23 1.06
N LYS A 78 -20.89 -1.54 2.37
CA LYS A 78 -20.81 -0.51 3.42
C LYS A 78 -19.47 0.21 3.31
N ARG A 79 -19.43 1.51 3.62
CA ARG A 79 -18.17 2.24 3.68
C ARG A 79 -17.58 2.07 5.08
N LEU A 80 -16.36 1.55 5.15
CA LEU A 80 -15.56 1.47 6.35
C LEU A 80 -14.58 2.66 6.36
N VAL A 81 -14.67 3.50 7.38
CA VAL A 81 -13.72 4.59 7.62
C VAL A 81 -12.76 4.12 8.70
N THR A 82 -11.47 4.14 8.37
CA THR A 82 -10.41 3.75 9.29
C THR A 82 -9.48 4.94 9.50
N ALA A 83 -9.26 5.32 10.76
CA ALA A 83 -8.23 6.26 11.17
C ALA A 83 -6.96 5.48 11.54
N ILE A 84 -5.80 5.99 11.13
CA ILE A 84 -4.48 5.41 11.35
C ILE A 84 -3.68 6.40 12.17
N VAL A 85 -3.18 5.97 13.31
CA VAL A 85 -2.29 6.74 14.18
C VAL A 85 -0.97 5.99 14.26
N ASP A 86 0.06 6.61 13.72
CA ASP A 86 1.42 6.09 13.83
C ASP A 86 2.11 6.73 15.04
N GLY A 87 2.72 5.90 15.88
CA GLY A 87 3.55 6.38 16.99
C GLY A 87 4.92 6.87 16.50
N PRO A 88 5.81 7.28 17.43
CA PRO A 88 7.15 7.68 17.07
C PRO A 88 7.94 6.49 16.49
N ALA A 89 8.71 6.75 15.43
CA ALA A 89 9.64 5.77 14.89
C ALA A 89 10.80 5.58 15.87
N VAL A 90 11.07 4.33 16.25
CA VAL A 90 12.15 3.94 17.16
C VAL A 90 13.15 3.04 16.46
N ARG A 91 14.42 3.18 16.85
CA ARG A 91 15.47 2.28 16.38
C ARG A 91 15.35 0.95 17.10
N ALA A 92 15.27 -0.15 16.35
CA ALA A 92 15.36 -1.49 16.93
C ALA A 92 16.82 -1.95 17.01
N VAL A 93 17.51 -1.93 15.88
CA VAL A 93 18.95 -2.23 15.74
C VAL A 93 19.47 -1.42 14.54
N LEU A 94 20.77 -1.17 14.37
CA LEU A 94 21.25 -0.56 13.13
C LEU A 94 21.27 -1.63 12.01
N PRO A 95 20.72 -1.38 10.80
CA PRO A 95 20.00 -0.19 10.32
C PRO A 95 18.45 -0.31 10.34
N LEU A 96 17.85 -1.11 11.23
CA LEU A 96 16.41 -1.34 11.32
C LEU A 96 15.66 -0.30 12.18
N CYS A 97 14.65 0.31 11.57
CA CYS A 97 13.65 1.13 12.25
C CYS A 97 12.32 0.39 12.41
N ARG A 98 11.61 0.68 13.50
CA ARG A 98 10.25 0.18 13.79
C ARG A 98 9.35 1.34 14.17
N GLN A 99 8.08 1.28 13.78
CA GLN A 99 7.09 2.27 14.15
C GLN A 99 5.76 1.58 14.48
N PRO A 100 5.22 1.74 15.70
CA PRO A 100 3.92 1.19 16.02
C PRO A 100 2.83 1.96 15.24
N ARG A 101 1.83 1.23 14.76
CA ARG A 101 0.69 1.74 14.02
C ARG A 101 -0.59 1.21 14.64
N THR A 102 -1.44 2.11 15.11
CA THR A 102 -2.76 1.76 15.62
C THR A 102 -3.81 2.15 14.60
N LEU A 103 -4.79 1.28 14.38
CA LEU A 103 -5.90 1.53 13.47
C LEU A 103 -7.19 1.60 14.28
N PHE A 104 -8.06 2.51 13.92
CA PHE A 104 -9.35 2.71 14.55
C PHE A 104 -10.44 2.67 13.50
N ASP A 105 -11.44 1.83 13.72
CA ASP A 105 -12.57 1.67 12.81
C ASP A 105 -13.79 2.42 13.32
N LEU A 106 -14.44 3.14 12.41
CA LEU A 106 -15.67 3.88 12.67
C LEU A 106 -16.89 2.96 12.58
N ASP A 107 -17.67 2.87 13.66
CA ASP A 107 -19.04 2.40 13.63
C ASP A 107 -20.01 3.59 13.70
N PRO A 108 -20.64 3.99 12.57
CA PRO A 108 -21.53 5.15 12.55
C PRO A 108 -22.83 4.92 13.34
N ARG A 109 -23.18 3.66 13.66
CA ARG A 109 -24.41 3.32 14.40
C ARG A 109 -24.19 3.30 15.91
N ALA A 110 -22.95 3.20 16.35
CA ALA A 110 -22.61 3.21 17.77
C ALA A 110 -22.78 4.62 18.38
N PRO A 111 -23.07 4.68 19.70
CA PRO A 111 -23.14 5.95 20.43
C PRO A 111 -21.78 6.65 20.41
N LYS A 112 -21.74 7.99 20.60
CA LYS A 112 -20.52 8.81 20.47
C LYS A 112 -19.32 8.25 21.24
N ALA A 113 -19.54 7.70 22.45
CA ALA A 113 -18.48 7.14 23.29
C ALA A 113 -17.86 5.82 22.76
N ALA A 114 -18.60 5.05 21.96
CA ALA A 114 -18.17 3.77 21.39
C ALA A 114 -18.12 3.80 19.85
N ARG A 115 -18.15 4.99 19.26
CA ARG A 115 -18.22 5.21 17.82
C ARG A 115 -16.95 4.77 17.09
N TRP A 116 -15.82 4.81 17.78
CA TRP A 116 -14.54 4.35 17.26
C TRP A 116 -14.06 3.19 18.12
N THR A 117 -13.50 2.19 17.44
CA THR A 117 -12.95 1.01 18.10
C THR A 117 -11.53 0.78 17.63
N GLU A 118 -10.62 0.50 18.56
CA GLU A 118 -9.26 0.12 18.22
C GLU A 118 -9.25 -1.27 17.58
N ARG A 119 -8.58 -1.38 16.43
CA ARG A 119 -8.35 -2.65 15.76
C ARG A 119 -7.14 -3.34 16.36
N THR A 120 -7.39 -4.44 17.05
CA THR A 120 -6.35 -5.32 17.60
C THR A 120 -6.06 -6.51 16.68
N PRO A 121 -4.80 -6.98 16.60
CA PRO A 121 -3.62 -6.42 17.24
C PRO A 121 -3.13 -5.13 16.56
N ALA A 122 -2.42 -4.29 17.32
CA ALA A 122 -1.73 -3.14 16.76
C ALA A 122 -0.72 -3.61 15.68
N GLN A 123 -0.56 -2.78 14.66
CA GLN A 123 0.36 -3.02 13.56
C GLN A 123 1.75 -2.47 13.90
N THR A 124 2.77 -3.01 13.25
CA THR A 124 4.13 -2.46 13.32
C THR A 124 4.67 -2.30 11.91
N LEU A 125 5.20 -1.13 11.60
CA LEU A 125 5.92 -0.86 10.38
C LEU A 125 7.42 -1.01 10.60
N VAL A 126 8.13 -1.49 9.59
CA VAL A 126 9.59 -1.64 9.59
C VAL A 126 10.20 -1.16 8.29
N TRP A 127 11.41 -0.60 8.37
CA TRP A 127 12.21 -0.21 7.21
C TRP A 127 13.69 -0.09 7.58
N ILE A 128 14.53 0.00 6.57
CA ILE A 128 15.97 0.21 6.72
C ILE A 128 16.28 1.72 6.68
N GLU A 129 16.96 2.21 7.70
CA GLU A 129 17.52 3.57 7.78
C GLU A 129 18.94 3.49 8.36
N HIS A 130 19.91 3.93 7.56
CA HIS A 130 21.34 3.86 7.90
C HIS A 130 21.79 5.01 8.79
N GLN A 131 21.01 6.10 8.87
CA GLN A 131 21.27 7.17 9.83
C GLN A 131 21.16 6.69 11.28
N ARG A 132 21.68 7.46 12.25
CA ARG A 132 21.65 7.10 13.69
C ARG A 132 20.28 7.26 14.35
N GLN A 133 19.43 8.15 13.84
CA GLN A 133 18.02 8.24 14.23
C GLN A 133 17.12 7.68 13.12
N CYS A 134 15.96 7.16 13.50
CA CYS A 134 14.93 6.86 12.52
C CYS A 134 14.38 8.17 11.98
N GLY A 135 14.44 8.33 10.65
CA GLY A 135 13.91 9.50 9.96
C GLY A 135 12.39 9.45 9.81
N ALA A 136 11.88 10.26 8.89
CA ALA A 136 10.49 10.17 8.47
C ALA A 136 10.18 8.77 7.91
N GLN A 137 8.95 8.30 8.11
CA GLN A 137 8.47 7.06 7.51
C GLN A 137 8.59 7.16 5.97
N PRO A 138 9.15 6.13 5.29
CA PRO A 138 9.19 6.13 3.83
C PRO A 138 7.78 6.01 3.23
N ASP A 139 7.67 6.26 1.92
CA ASP A 139 6.40 6.13 1.18
C ASP A 139 5.85 4.69 1.21
N THR A 140 6.76 3.70 1.23
CA THR A 140 6.43 2.28 1.23
C THR A 140 7.08 1.58 2.43
N PRO A 141 6.59 1.80 3.67
CA PRO A 141 7.06 1.04 4.82
C PRO A 141 6.57 -0.40 4.73
N ILE A 142 7.29 -1.33 5.35
CA ILE A 142 6.94 -2.75 5.32
C ILE A 142 6.12 -3.09 6.58
N LEU A 143 4.96 -3.71 6.40
CA LEU A 143 4.09 -4.10 7.51
C LEU A 143 4.56 -5.42 8.14
N LEU A 144 4.68 -5.45 9.47
CA LEU A 144 4.98 -6.66 10.23
C LEU A 144 3.67 -7.32 10.67
N HIS A 145 3.30 -8.44 10.04
CA HIS A 145 2.08 -9.19 10.33
C HIS A 145 2.21 -10.13 11.53
N ALA A 146 3.42 -10.61 11.78
CA ALA A 146 3.75 -11.50 12.89
C ALA A 146 5.09 -11.09 13.49
N PRO A 147 5.30 -11.29 14.81
CA PRO A 147 6.57 -10.95 15.46
C PRO A 147 7.72 -11.76 14.86
N LEU A 148 8.77 -11.07 14.43
CA LEU A 148 10.02 -11.61 13.90
C LEU A 148 11.21 -11.04 14.67
N ALA A 149 12.30 -11.80 14.75
CA ALA A 149 13.55 -11.31 15.33
C ALA A 149 14.13 -10.18 14.46
N GLU A 150 14.82 -9.22 15.09
CA GLU A 150 15.40 -8.05 14.40
C GLU A 150 16.33 -8.46 13.26
N MET A 151 17.17 -9.47 13.51
CA MET A 151 18.14 -9.96 12.52
C MET A 151 17.47 -10.66 11.33
N ASP A 152 16.38 -11.41 11.58
CA ASP A 152 15.62 -12.05 10.50
C ASP A 152 14.97 -10.99 9.61
N MET A 153 14.40 -9.94 10.20
CA MET A 153 13.83 -8.84 9.44
C MET A 153 14.87 -8.11 8.61
N LEU A 154 16.06 -7.84 9.14
CA LEU A 154 17.14 -7.24 8.37
C LEU A 154 17.52 -8.11 7.17
N MET A 155 17.72 -9.42 7.38
CA MET A 155 18.04 -10.34 6.28
C MET A 155 16.93 -10.37 5.23
N LEU A 156 15.67 -10.44 5.66
CA LEU A 156 14.50 -10.44 4.77
C LEU A 156 14.44 -9.14 3.94
N LEU A 157 14.55 -7.99 4.59
CA LEU A 157 14.51 -6.68 3.93
C LEU A 157 15.68 -6.48 2.96
N GLN A 158 16.87 -7.00 3.26
CA GLN A 158 18.04 -6.88 2.38
C GLN A 158 18.00 -7.85 1.20
N GLN A 159 17.57 -9.09 1.42
CA GLN A 159 17.63 -10.16 0.40
C GLN A 159 16.32 -10.33 -0.39
N HIS A 160 15.25 -9.59 -0.08
CA HIS A 160 13.95 -9.74 -0.75
C HIS A 160 13.99 -9.69 -2.29
N PRO A 161 14.84 -8.89 -2.98
CA PRO A 161 14.85 -8.87 -4.44
C PRO A 161 15.35 -10.20 -5.01
N THR A 162 16.41 -10.75 -4.40
CA THR A 162 16.98 -12.06 -4.76
C THR A 162 15.99 -13.19 -4.48
N VAL A 163 15.34 -13.15 -3.31
CA VAL A 163 14.34 -14.16 -2.94
C VAL A 163 13.17 -14.14 -3.93
N LEU A 164 12.64 -12.97 -4.28
CA LEU A 164 11.57 -12.83 -5.26
C LEU A 164 11.99 -13.37 -6.64
N GLY A 165 13.22 -13.05 -7.07
CA GLY A 165 13.79 -13.57 -8.32
C GLY A 165 13.77 -15.10 -8.36
N ASN A 166 14.25 -15.75 -7.30
CA ASN A 166 14.28 -17.22 -7.19
C ASN A 166 12.85 -17.80 -7.03
N ALA A 167 11.96 -17.11 -6.31
CA ALA A 167 10.59 -17.56 -6.07
C ALA A 167 9.75 -17.61 -7.36
N ARG A 168 10.08 -16.82 -8.38
CA ARG A 168 9.41 -16.88 -9.69
C ARG A 168 9.50 -18.26 -10.35
N LEU A 169 10.52 -19.06 -10.03
CA LEU A 169 10.61 -20.45 -10.48
C LEU A 169 9.53 -21.32 -9.84
N LEU A 170 9.23 -21.10 -8.55
CA LEU A 170 8.16 -21.78 -7.83
C LEU A 170 6.76 -21.30 -8.27
N MET A 171 6.66 -20.08 -8.79
CA MET A 171 5.43 -19.54 -9.38
C MET A 171 5.16 -20.10 -10.79
N ALA A 172 6.12 -20.77 -11.42
CA ALA A 172 5.93 -21.34 -12.75
C ALA A 172 5.09 -22.64 -12.72
N GLY A 173 4.87 -23.24 -13.90
CA GLY A 173 4.16 -24.50 -14.05
C GLY A 173 2.65 -24.40 -13.82
N ASN A 174 2.04 -25.49 -13.36
CA ASN A 174 0.61 -25.61 -13.07
C ASN A 174 0.28 -25.18 -11.63
N SER A 175 0.77 -24.01 -11.22
CA SER A 175 0.50 -23.45 -9.89
C SER A 175 -0.54 -22.33 -9.98
N ALA A 176 -1.24 -22.06 -8.88
CA ALA A 176 -2.17 -20.93 -8.78
C ALA A 176 -1.48 -19.57 -8.98
N CYS A 177 -0.14 -19.52 -8.85
CA CYS A 177 0.69 -18.34 -9.06
C CYS A 177 1.07 -18.08 -10.53
N ALA A 178 0.88 -19.06 -11.42
CA ALA A 178 1.32 -18.96 -12.81
C ALA A 178 0.79 -17.72 -13.56
N PRO A 179 -0.48 -17.29 -13.39
CA PRO A 179 -1.00 -16.10 -14.07
C PRO A 179 -0.34 -14.79 -13.65
N SER A 180 0.25 -14.72 -12.44
CA SER A 180 0.81 -13.49 -11.88
C SER A 180 2.35 -13.49 -11.86
N ARG A 181 3.03 -14.56 -12.29
CA ARG A 181 4.49 -14.72 -12.15
C ARG A 181 5.34 -13.59 -12.73
N SER A 182 4.88 -12.99 -13.85
CA SER A 182 5.60 -11.94 -14.58
C SER A 182 5.22 -10.53 -14.14
N ARG A 183 4.34 -10.39 -13.15
CA ARG A 183 3.92 -9.08 -12.65
C ARG A 183 5.05 -8.38 -11.89
N GLY A 184 4.92 -7.06 -11.83
CA GLY A 184 5.73 -6.23 -10.94
C GLY A 184 5.25 -6.47 -9.51
N TYR A 185 6.15 -6.98 -8.66
CA TYR A 185 5.87 -7.20 -7.24
C TYR A 185 6.67 -6.21 -6.41
N ARG A 186 6.05 -5.65 -5.38
CA ARG A 186 6.69 -4.85 -4.34
C ARG A 186 6.56 -5.55 -3.00
N LEU A 187 7.58 -5.47 -2.16
CA LEU A 187 7.48 -5.97 -0.79
C LEU A 187 6.53 -5.06 -0.01
N THR A 188 5.55 -5.64 0.68
CA THR A 188 4.57 -4.90 1.47
C THR A 188 4.50 -5.37 2.91
N GLY A 189 4.92 -6.60 3.19
CA GLY A 189 4.91 -7.12 4.55
C GLY A 189 5.92 -8.22 4.84
N LEU A 190 6.17 -8.42 6.12
CA LEU A 190 6.88 -9.55 6.69
C LEU A 190 5.92 -10.32 7.59
N ASP A 191 5.98 -11.64 7.52
CA ASP A 191 5.08 -12.51 8.27
C ASP A 191 5.79 -13.80 8.71
N ARG A 192 5.06 -14.67 9.40
CA ARG A 192 5.51 -16.00 9.79
C ARG A 192 4.46 -17.03 9.37
N ALA A 193 4.88 -18.03 8.61
CA ALA A 193 4.04 -19.14 8.23
C ALA A 193 3.71 -20.04 9.44
N LYS A 194 2.70 -20.90 9.30
CA LYS A 194 2.25 -21.82 10.36
C LYS A 194 3.34 -22.82 10.78
N ASP A 195 4.25 -23.15 9.88
CA ASP A 195 5.42 -23.99 10.13
C ASP A 195 6.59 -23.23 10.77
N GLY A 196 6.40 -21.95 11.11
CA GLY A 196 7.39 -21.10 11.75
C GLY A 196 8.37 -20.42 10.80
N LEU A 197 8.30 -20.71 9.49
CA LEU A 197 9.20 -20.10 8.51
C LEU A 197 8.88 -18.60 8.32
N PRO A 198 9.90 -17.74 8.19
CA PRO A 198 9.66 -16.35 7.82
C PRO A 198 9.04 -16.26 6.43
N VAL A 199 8.18 -15.26 6.23
CA VAL A 199 7.42 -15.04 4.99
C VAL A 199 7.62 -13.61 4.53
N LEU A 200 7.92 -13.44 3.24
CA LEU A 200 7.84 -12.16 2.54
C LEU A 200 6.47 -12.05 1.88
N VAL A 201 5.76 -10.96 2.16
CA VAL A 201 4.46 -10.65 1.54
C VAL A 201 4.68 -9.60 0.47
N PHE A 202 4.38 -9.98 -0.77
CA PHE A 202 4.47 -9.11 -1.93
C PHE A 202 3.09 -8.77 -2.47
N GLU A 203 2.93 -7.55 -2.94
CA GLU A 203 1.74 -7.10 -3.67
C GLU A 203 2.14 -6.79 -5.12
N ASN A 204 1.28 -7.13 -6.07
CA ASN A 204 1.49 -6.80 -7.49
C ASN A 204 0.70 -5.56 -7.94
N ASP A 205 0.94 -5.15 -9.18
CA ASP A 205 0.32 -4.02 -9.89
C ASP A 205 -1.21 -4.08 -9.97
N ILE A 206 -1.80 -5.27 -9.88
CA ILE A 206 -3.26 -5.47 -9.92
C ILE A 206 -3.85 -5.77 -8.54
N ALA A 207 -3.13 -5.49 -7.45
CA ALA A 207 -3.52 -5.75 -6.05
C ALA A 207 -3.65 -7.24 -5.66
N GLY A 208 -3.03 -8.13 -6.42
CA GLY A 208 -2.85 -9.53 -6.05
C GLY A 208 -1.68 -9.71 -5.07
N GLU A 209 -1.76 -10.73 -4.22
CA GLU A 209 -0.77 -10.98 -3.16
C GLU A 209 0.03 -12.25 -3.47
N ALA A 210 1.34 -12.23 -3.23
CA ALA A 210 2.20 -13.41 -3.22
C ALA A 210 2.94 -13.50 -1.87
N ARG A 211 2.72 -14.60 -1.15
CA ARG A 211 3.41 -14.91 0.11
C ARG A 211 4.49 -15.94 -0.16
N VAL A 212 5.74 -15.57 0.09
CA VAL A 212 6.92 -16.42 -0.14
C VAL A 212 7.50 -16.81 1.20
N SER A 213 7.34 -18.08 1.59
CA SER A 213 8.06 -18.63 2.75
C SER A 213 9.52 -18.87 2.38
N VAL A 214 10.43 -18.60 3.32
CA VAL A 214 11.86 -18.73 3.10
C VAL A 214 12.50 -19.67 4.12
N ARG A 215 13.53 -20.39 3.66
CA ARG A 215 14.44 -21.13 4.52
C ARG A 215 15.81 -20.49 4.46
N ARG A 216 16.47 -20.44 5.61
CA ARG A 216 17.87 -20.04 5.68
C ARG A 216 18.74 -21.23 5.30
N SER A 217 19.57 -21.05 4.27
CA SER A 217 20.65 -21.97 3.92
C SER A 217 21.96 -21.21 4.02
N ARG A 218 22.78 -21.54 5.02
CA ARG A 218 23.99 -20.78 5.37
C ARG A 218 23.67 -19.29 5.62
N ASN A 219 24.06 -18.42 4.69
CA ASN A 219 23.82 -16.96 4.74
C ASN A 219 22.84 -16.45 3.67
N GLU A 220 22.17 -17.37 2.97
CA GLU A 220 21.21 -17.03 1.92
C GLU A 220 19.80 -17.46 2.32
N LEU A 221 18.84 -16.61 1.99
CA LEU A 221 17.42 -16.95 2.04
C LEU A 221 17.03 -17.60 0.72
N GLN A 222 16.58 -18.85 0.81
CA GLN A 222 16.09 -19.62 -0.33
C GLN A 222 14.57 -19.73 -0.23
N PRO A 223 13.83 -19.42 -1.32
CA PRO A 223 12.38 -19.56 -1.32
C PRO A 223 12.01 -21.04 -1.18
N TRP A 224 11.07 -21.32 -0.30
CA TRP A 224 10.64 -22.69 0.00
C TRP A 224 9.28 -23.01 -0.59
N ALA A 225 8.30 -22.13 -0.38
CA ALA A 225 6.95 -22.26 -0.94
C ALA A 225 6.35 -20.88 -1.22
N VAL A 226 5.48 -20.83 -2.22
CA VAL A 226 4.77 -19.61 -2.63
C VAL A 226 3.27 -19.87 -2.64
N VAL A 227 2.52 -18.94 -2.05
CA VAL A 227 1.05 -18.92 -2.10
C VAL A 227 0.61 -17.61 -2.72
N CYS A 228 -0.22 -17.66 -3.76
CA CYS A 228 -0.77 -16.48 -4.41
C CYS A 228 -2.27 -16.38 -4.16
N ALA A 229 -2.73 -15.16 -3.88
CA ALA A 229 -4.15 -14.83 -3.76
C ALA A 229 -4.54 -13.86 -4.88
N PRO A 230 -5.74 -14.03 -5.47
CA PRO A 230 -6.26 -13.05 -6.42
C PRO A 230 -6.47 -11.69 -5.73
N PRO A 231 -6.54 -10.60 -6.51
CA PRO A 231 -6.82 -9.29 -5.95
C PRO A 231 -8.16 -9.25 -5.23
N ARG A 232 -8.19 -8.52 -4.12
CA ARG A 232 -9.37 -8.38 -3.24
C ARG A 232 -10.27 -7.22 -3.66
#